data_AF-A0A8D8UKC0-F1
#
_entry.id   AF-A0A8D8UKC0-F1
#
_cell.length_a   1.000
_cell.length_b   1.000
_cell.length_c   1.000
_cell.angle_alpha   90.00
_cell.angle_beta   90.00
_cell.angle_gamma   90.00
#
_symmetry.space_group_name_H-M   'P 1'
#
loop_
_entity.id
_entity.type
_entity.pdbx_description
1 polymer ?
#
loop_
_entity_poly.entity_id
_entity_poly.type
_entity_poly.pdbx_seq_one_letter_code
_entity_poly.pdbx_strand_id
1 'polypeptide(L)'
;MILRKYRPQAANKSNSRRATFEEFVLYLLDTFRSEESPPGLDMHWAPIVTFCTPCLVNFNVILKFETLQEDQRYLIDLAGVSHLIKPEWLNESKGGATTNQMIGKFYAELSADQLYQLYNVYKYDFELFDYTMEEYLEYVRYP
;
A
#
# COMPACT_ATOMS: atom_id res chain seq x y z
N MET A 1 -20.18 2.49 1.42
CA MET A 1 -19.93 1.76 2.68
C MET A 1 -19.08 2.61 3.63
N ILE A 2 -17.84 2.96 3.26
CA ILE A 2 -16.91 3.79 4.04
C ILE A 2 -17.51 5.16 4.41
N LEU A 3 -17.89 5.97 3.42
CA LEU A 3 -18.42 7.32 3.65
C LEU A 3 -19.63 7.36 4.59
N ARG A 4 -20.51 6.35 4.50
CA ARG A 4 -21.71 6.26 5.35
C ARG A 4 -21.33 6.03 6.82
N LYS A 5 -20.24 5.31 7.08
CA LYS A 5 -19.78 4.97 8.44
C LYS A 5 -18.97 6.11 9.06
N TYR A 6 -18.07 6.72 8.30
CA TYR A 6 -17.12 7.71 8.84
C TYR A 6 -17.50 9.18 8.60
N ARG A 7 -18.51 9.49 7.77
CA ARG A 7 -19.08 10.84 7.60
C ARG A 7 -20.58 10.88 7.89
N PRO A 8 -21.02 10.73 9.16
CA PRO A 8 -22.43 10.89 9.50
C PRO A 8 -22.88 12.35 9.26
N GLN A 9 -24.12 12.54 8.78
CA GLN A 9 -24.64 13.82 8.26
C GLN A 9 -24.51 15.02 9.22
N ALA A 10 -24.37 14.79 10.53
CA ALA A 10 -24.20 15.84 11.55
C ALA A 10 -22.79 16.48 11.58
N ALA A 11 -21.79 15.90 10.88
CA ALA A 11 -20.39 16.34 10.92
C ALA A 11 -19.91 17.09 9.65
N ASN A 12 -20.83 17.47 8.74
CA ASN A 12 -20.46 17.85 7.38
C ASN A 12 -19.81 19.24 7.24
N LYS A 13 -18.49 19.27 6.99
CA LYS A 13 -17.76 20.39 6.36
C LYS A 13 -17.23 20.09 4.95
N SER A 14 -17.27 18.83 4.48
CA SER A 14 -16.67 18.40 3.20
C SER A 14 -17.69 17.76 2.25
N ASN A 15 -17.84 18.33 1.05
CA ASN A 15 -18.76 17.87 -0.01
C ASN A 15 -18.18 16.76 -0.91
N SER A 16 -16.99 16.20 -0.60
CA SER A 16 -16.36 15.21 -1.46
C SER A 16 -17.13 13.88 -1.46
N ARG A 17 -17.40 13.32 -2.64
CA ARG A 17 -17.97 11.96 -2.80
C ARG A 17 -16.91 10.86 -2.75
N ARG A 18 -15.64 11.20 -2.50
CA ARG A 18 -14.54 10.24 -2.36
C ARG A 18 -14.13 10.11 -0.90
N ALA A 19 -13.84 8.88 -0.47
CA ALA A 19 -13.23 8.63 0.83
C ALA A 19 -11.83 9.25 0.88
N THR A 20 -11.44 9.77 2.05
CA THR A 20 -10.04 10.09 2.32
C THR A 20 -9.25 8.80 2.52
N PHE A 21 -7.93 8.89 2.50
CA PHE A 21 -7.08 7.74 2.81
C PHE A 21 -7.23 7.34 4.27
N GLU A 22 -7.32 8.31 5.19
CA GLU A 22 -7.60 8.06 6.61
C GLU A 22 -8.89 7.23 6.82
N GLU A 23 -9.99 7.59 6.14
CA GLU A 23 -11.25 6.84 6.24
C GLU A 23 -11.16 5.44 5.68
N PHE A 24 -10.35 5.25 4.64
CA PHE A 24 -10.08 3.93 4.08
C PHE A 24 -9.26 3.07 5.06
N VAL A 25 -8.24 3.63 5.70
CA VAL A 25 -7.44 2.93 6.71
C VAL A 25 -8.29 2.56 7.92
N LEU A 26 -9.14 3.46 8.42
CA LEU A 26 -10.07 3.15 9.51
C LEU A 26 -11.05 2.03 9.14
N TYR A 27 -11.57 2.04 7.92
CA TYR A 27 -12.39 0.95 7.40
C TYR A 27 -11.65 -0.39 7.43
N LEU A 28 -10.41 -0.40 6.93
CA LEU A 28 -9.58 -1.59 6.86
C LEU A 28 -9.28 -2.15 8.26
N LEU A 29 -8.87 -1.29 9.20
CA LEU A 29 -8.60 -1.67 10.59
C LEU A 29 -9.83 -2.26 11.29
N ASP A 30 -11.01 -1.67 11.06
CA ASP A 30 -12.26 -2.21 11.60
C ASP A 30 -12.60 -3.58 11.02
N THR A 31 -12.33 -3.80 9.72
CA THR A 31 -12.50 -5.11 9.08
C THR A 31 -11.58 -6.16 9.72
N PHE A 32 -10.31 -5.85 9.95
CA PHE A 32 -9.37 -6.77 10.61
C PHE A 32 -9.67 -7.03 12.09
N ARG A 33 -10.38 -6.11 12.78
CA ARG A 33 -10.77 -6.28 14.19
C ARG A 33 -12.03 -7.11 14.39
N SER A 34 -12.94 -7.11 13.42
CA SER A 34 -14.25 -7.74 13.58
C SER A 34 -14.15 -9.27 13.57
N GLU A 35 -14.59 -9.93 14.63
CA GLU A 35 -14.76 -11.40 14.69
C GLU A 35 -15.81 -11.91 13.69
N GLU A 36 -16.71 -11.02 13.23
CA GLU A 36 -17.77 -11.32 12.25
C GLU A 36 -17.26 -11.43 10.79
N SER A 37 -15.95 -11.30 10.55
CA SER A 37 -15.38 -11.44 9.21
C SER A 37 -14.60 -12.76 9.00
N PRO A 38 -15.26 -13.91 8.75
CA PRO A 38 -14.63 -15.08 8.14
C PRO A 38 -15.10 -15.31 6.68
N PRO A 39 -14.32 -16.02 5.85
CA PRO A 39 -13.08 -15.61 5.18
C PRO A 39 -13.40 -14.79 3.91
N GLY A 40 -13.03 -13.52 3.88
CA GLY A 40 -13.32 -12.67 2.73
C GLY A 40 -12.67 -11.31 2.82
N LEU A 41 -11.49 -11.22 3.46
CA LEU A 41 -10.62 -10.08 3.22
C LEU A 41 -10.49 -9.97 1.71
N ASP A 42 -11.01 -8.87 1.19
CA ASP A 42 -10.90 -8.56 -0.22
C ASP A 42 -9.42 -8.77 -0.60
N MET A 43 -9.19 -9.64 -1.58
CA MET A 43 -7.85 -10.06 -1.99
C MET A 43 -6.94 -8.86 -2.30
N HIS A 44 -7.52 -7.70 -2.62
CA HIS A 44 -6.78 -6.47 -2.86
C HIS A 44 -6.08 -5.92 -1.60
N TRP A 45 -6.56 -6.23 -0.39
CA TRP A 45 -6.03 -5.69 0.87
C TRP A 45 -5.62 -6.77 1.88
N ALA A 46 -5.71 -8.05 1.52
CA ALA A 46 -5.20 -9.13 2.37
C ALA A 46 -3.67 -9.06 2.46
N PRO A 47 -3.05 -9.29 3.64
CA PRO A 47 -1.60 -9.38 3.74
C PRO A 47 -1.07 -10.51 2.85
N ILE A 48 0.02 -10.26 2.12
CA ILE A 48 0.59 -11.18 1.13
C ILE A 48 1.02 -12.49 1.79
N VAL A 49 1.57 -12.43 3.00
CA VAL A 49 1.94 -13.60 3.80
C VAL A 49 0.75 -14.56 3.98
N THR A 50 -0.47 -14.03 4.08
CA THR A 50 -1.71 -14.83 4.25
C THR A 50 -2.35 -15.23 2.93
N PHE A 51 -2.26 -14.37 1.90
CA PHE A 51 -2.96 -14.58 0.64
C PHE A 51 -2.18 -15.46 -0.35
N CYS A 52 -0.86 -15.25 -0.48
CA CYS A 52 -0.04 -15.90 -1.51
C CYS A 52 0.95 -16.93 -0.96
N THR A 53 1.11 -17.06 0.36
CA THR A 53 2.10 -17.97 0.99
C THR A 53 3.48 -17.92 0.30
N PRO A 54 4.09 -16.73 0.18
CA PRO A 54 5.28 -16.50 -0.65
C PRO A 54 6.47 -17.40 -0.27
N CYS A 55 6.53 -17.86 0.99
CA CYS A 55 7.56 -18.79 1.46
C CYS A 55 7.55 -20.17 0.75
N LEU A 56 6.48 -20.51 0.01
CA LEU A 56 6.41 -21.75 -0.77
C LEU A 56 7.02 -21.62 -2.17
N VAL A 57 7.44 -20.42 -2.56
CA VAL A 57 8.01 -20.13 -3.88
C VAL A 57 9.43 -19.61 -3.72
N ASN A 58 10.37 -20.22 -4.45
CA ASN A 58 11.76 -19.79 -4.49
C ASN A 58 11.94 -18.67 -5.52
N PHE A 59 11.61 -17.44 -5.14
CA PHE A 59 11.80 -16.28 -6.01
C PHE A 59 13.29 -16.03 -6.28
N ASN A 60 13.64 -15.81 -7.53
CA ASN A 60 14.99 -15.36 -7.91
C ASN A 60 15.14 -13.85 -7.80
N VAL A 61 14.04 -13.10 -7.96
CA VAL A 61 14.02 -11.65 -7.98
C VAL A 61 12.72 -11.14 -7.36
N ILE A 62 12.81 -10.11 -6.52
CA ILE A 62 11.68 -9.34 -5.98
C ILE A 62 11.87 -7.91 -6.48
N LEU A 63 10.84 -7.34 -7.11
CA LEU A 63 10.88 -5.99 -7.66
C LEU A 63 10.08 -5.02 -6.78
N LYS A 64 10.52 -3.75 -6.70
CA LYS A 64 9.91 -2.67 -5.94
C LYS A 64 9.46 -1.54 -6.86
N PHE A 65 8.33 -0.90 -6.55
CA PHE A 65 7.82 0.20 -7.37
C PHE A 65 8.68 1.46 -7.24
N GLU A 66 9.37 1.62 -6.11
CA GLU A 66 10.29 2.70 -5.80
C GLU A 66 11.54 2.67 -6.70
N THR A 67 11.99 1.47 -7.08
CA THR A 67 13.16 1.23 -7.94
C THR A 67 12.78 0.64 -9.29
N LEU A 68 11.51 0.70 -9.69
CA LEU A 68 10.97 -0.03 -10.85
C LEU A 68 11.78 0.15 -12.14
N GLN A 69 12.31 1.35 -12.38
CA GLN A 69 13.12 1.60 -13.56
C GLN A 69 14.45 0.82 -13.57
N GLU A 70 15.11 0.73 -12.42
CA GLU A 70 16.34 -0.05 -12.25
C GLU A 70 16.04 -1.55 -12.32
N ASP A 71 15.01 -1.96 -11.60
CA ASP A 71 14.48 -3.32 -11.55
C ASP A 71 14.11 -3.87 -12.94
N GLN A 72 13.48 -3.05 -13.78
CA GLN A 72 13.18 -3.40 -15.17
C GLN A 72 14.46 -3.61 -15.99
N ARG A 73 15.48 -2.75 -15.84
CA ARG A 73 16.76 -2.93 -16.55
C ARG A 73 17.43 -4.21 -16.10
N TYR A 74 17.50 -4.43 -14.80
CA TYR A 74 18.07 -5.63 -14.21
C TYR A 74 17.41 -6.90 -14.77
N LEU A 75 16.06 -6.93 -14.83
CA LEU A 75 15.34 -8.09 -15.35
C LEU A 75 15.59 -8.32 -16.84
N ILE A 76 15.66 -7.25 -17.64
CA ILE A 76 15.96 -7.33 -19.09
C ILE A 76 17.35 -7.89 -19.34
N ASP A 77 18.34 -7.41 -18.58
CA ASP A 77 19.72 -7.88 -18.67
C ASP A 77 19.86 -9.31 -18.18
N LEU A 78 19.22 -9.66 -17.06
CA LEU A 78 19.18 -11.02 -16.52
C LEU A 78 18.57 -12.02 -17.51
N ALA A 79 17.55 -11.60 -18.28
CA ALA A 79 16.92 -12.41 -19.31
C ALA A 79 17.72 -12.46 -20.64
N GLY A 80 18.78 -11.65 -20.81
CA GLY A 80 19.60 -11.62 -22.02
C GLY A 80 18.91 -11.02 -23.24
N VAL A 81 17.85 -10.23 -23.04
CA VAL A 81 16.98 -9.69 -24.10
C VAL A 81 17.11 -8.19 -24.31
N SER A 82 18.17 -7.57 -23.80
CA SER A 82 18.43 -6.12 -23.93
C SER A 82 18.58 -5.65 -25.38
N HIS A 83 18.77 -6.57 -26.33
CA HIS A 83 18.78 -6.31 -27.77
C HIS A 83 17.38 -6.25 -28.40
N LEU A 84 16.34 -6.75 -27.72
CA LEU A 84 14.95 -6.80 -28.19
C LEU A 84 14.06 -5.78 -27.51
N ILE A 85 14.23 -5.59 -26.20
CA ILE A 85 13.35 -4.75 -25.38
C ILE A 85 14.14 -3.76 -24.54
N LYS A 86 13.49 -2.64 -24.22
CA LYS A 86 13.99 -1.61 -23.31
C LYS A 86 12.90 -1.26 -22.29
N PRO A 87 13.26 -0.78 -21.10
CA PRO A 87 12.27 -0.30 -20.13
C PRO A 87 11.40 0.80 -20.73
N GLU A 88 10.08 0.66 -20.58
CA GLU A 88 9.08 1.63 -21.03
C GLU A 88 8.00 1.81 -19.95
N TRP A 89 7.60 3.06 -19.71
CA TRP A 89 6.56 3.41 -18.73
C TRP A 89 5.24 3.67 -19.44
N LEU A 90 4.43 2.63 -19.59
CA LEU A 90 3.14 2.70 -20.30
C LEU A 90 1.98 3.18 -19.43
N ASN A 91 2.06 3.01 -18.11
CA ASN A 91 0.99 3.28 -17.16
C ASN A 91 1.43 4.31 -16.11
N GLU A 92 1.94 5.45 -16.55
CA GLU A 92 2.35 6.53 -15.65
C GLU A 92 1.16 7.05 -14.84
N SER A 93 1.43 7.45 -13.59
CA SER A 93 0.41 8.10 -12.78
C SER A 93 -0.03 9.39 -13.45
N LYS A 94 -1.33 9.71 -13.39
CA LYS A 94 -1.85 10.97 -13.94
C LYS A 94 -1.17 12.15 -13.24
N GLY A 95 -0.32 12.86 -13.97
CA GLY A 95 0.47 13.99 -13.44
C GLY A 95 1.91 13.64 -13.04
N GLY A 96 2.40 12.43 -13.34
CA GLY A 96 3.80 12.06 -13.16
C GLY A 96 4.26 11.93 -11.72
N ALA A 97 3.33 11.77 -10.77
CA ALA A 97 3.66 11.54 -9.37
C ALA A 97 4.36 10.18 -9.20
N THR A 98 5.50 10.21 -8.52
CA THR A 98 6.29 9.03 -8.15
C THR A 98 5.66 8.26 -6.98
N THR A 99 6.04 6.99 -6.80
CA THR A 99 5.62 6.16 -5.67
C THR A 99 5.83 6.87 -4.32
N ASN A 100 7.03 7.41 -4.10
CA ASN A 100 7.38 8.12 -2.84
C ASN A 100 6.52 9.37 -2.61
N GLN A 101 6.22 10.14 -3.67
CA GLN A 101 5.31 11.29 -3.55
C GLN A 101 3.89 10.87 -3.18
N MET A 102 3.42 9.75 -3.72
CA MET A 102 2.09 9.21 -3.39
C MET A 102 2.04 8.67 -1.97
N ILE A 103 3.09 7.97 -1.52
CA ILE A 103 3.24 7.52 -0.12
C ILE A 103 3.14 8.72 0.81
N GLY A 104 3.99 9.74 0.62
CA GLY A 104 3.99 10.92 1.49
C GLY A 104 2.65 11.64 1.51
N LYS A 105 1.98 11.77 0.36
CA LYS A 105 0.65 12.38 0.26
C LYS A 105 -0.40 11.63 1.08
N PHE A 106 -0.45 10.30 0.98
CA PHE A 106 -1.48 9.52 1.64
C PHE A 106 -1.19 9.33 3.13
N TYR A 107 0.06 9.04 3.50
CA TYR A 107 0.44 8.82 4.90
C TYR A 107 0.37 10.12 5.72
N ALA A 108 0.46 11.30 5.09
CA ALA A 108 0.17 12.58 5.73
C ALA A 108 -1.27 12.75 6.25
N GLU A 109 -2.20 11.92 5.79
CA GLU A 109 -3.57 11.93 6.34
C GLU A 109 -3.69 11.14 7.66
N LEU A 110 -2.73 10.25 7.94
CA LEU A 110 -2.78 9.33 9.09
C LEU A 110 -2.13 9.92 10.34
N SER A 111 -2.66 9.56 11.51
CA SER A 111 -1.96 9.71 12.79
C SER A 111 -0.92 8.60 12.99
N ALA A 112 0.05 8.84 13.88
CA ALA A 112 1.03 7.81 14.26
C ALA A 112 0.37 6.54 14.83
N ASP A 113 -0.74 6.67 15.57
CA ASP A 113 -1.50 5.54 16.10
C ASP A 113 -2.19 4.74 14.99
N GLN A 114 -2.77 5.41 14.00
CA GLN A 114 -3.33 4.74 12.82
C GLN A 114 -2.26 4.01 12.03
N LEU A 115 -1.08 4.62 11.83
CA LEU A 115 0.05 3.94 11.18
C LEU A 115 0.51 2.72 11.98
N TYR A 116 0.63 2.82 13.30
CA TYR A 116 1.03 1.69 14.14
C TYR A 116 0.04 0.53 14.05
N GLN A 117 -1.26 0.81 14.09
CA GLN A 117 -2.29 -0.21 13.92
C GLN A 117 -2.25 -0.85 12.52
N LEU A 118 -2.05 -0.04 11.48
CA LEU A 118 -1.92 -0.51 10.11
C LEU A 118 -0.66 -1.37 9.91
N TYR A 119 0.47 -0.95 10.47
CA TYR A 119 1.70 -1.72 10.49
C TYR A 119 1.50 -3.09 11.14
N ASN A 120 0.79 -3.17 12.27
CA ASN A 120 0.53 -4.45 12.94
C ASN A 120 -0.27 -5.43 12.08
N VAL A 121 -1.14 -4.93 11.20
CA VAL A 121 -1.86 -5.77 10.22
C VAL A 121 -0.90 -6.37 9.19
N TYR A 122 0.04 -5.57 8.69
CA TYR A 122 0.96 -5.95 7.60
C TYR A 122 2.38 -6.30 8.07
N LYS A 123 2.59 -6.49 9.37
CA LYS A 123 3.93 -6.60 10.00
C LYS A 123 4.84 -7.60 9.30
N TYR A 124 4.32 -8.78 8.98
CA TYR A 124 5.11 -9.82 8.33
C TYR A 124 5.38 -9.53 6.85
N ASP A 125 4.53 -8.76 6.17
CA ASP A 125 4.82 -8.30 4.82
C ASP A 125 5.95 -7.27 4.83
N PHE A 126 5.97 -6.36 5.83
CA PHE A 126 7.09 -5.44 6.04
C PHE A 126 8.41 -6.19 6.23
N GLU A 127 8.42 -7.20 7.11
CA GLU A 127 9.60 -8.03 7.35
C GLU A 127 10.02 -8.82 6.10
N LEU A 128 9.06 -9.43 5.39
CA LEU A 128 9.34 -10.25 4.22
C LEU A 128 9.90 -9.46 3.04
N PHE A 129 9.43 -8.23 2.84
CA PHE A 129 9.80 -7.40 1.69
C PHE A 129 10.81 -6.29 2.03
N ASP A 130 11.41 -6.35 3.22
CA ASP A 130 12.46 -5.45 3.67
C ASP A 130 11.98 -3.98 3.64
N TYR A 131 10.90 -3.72 4.37
CA TYR A 131 10.37 -2.39 4.67
C TYR A 131 10.36 -2.16 6.17
N THR A 132 10.60 -0.91 6.59
CA THR A 132 10.54 -0.52 8.01
C THR A 132 9.38 0.43 8.29
N MET A 133 8.81 0.41 9.49
CA MET A 133 7.73 1.33 9.85
C MET A 133 8.25 2.77 9.95
N GLU A 134 9.52 2.91 10.34
CA GLU A 134 10.25 4.15 10.54
C GLU A 134 10.26 5.02 9.29
N GLU A 135 10.42 4.42 8.10
CA GLU A 135 10.34 5.10 6.80
C GLU A 135 9.02 5.86 6.60
N TYR A 136 7.93 5.38 7.20
CA TYR A 136 6.59 5.96 7.05
C TYR A 136 6.21 6.92 8.18
N LEU A 137 6.88 6.85 9.33
CA LEU A 137 6.65 7.74 10.47
C LEU A 137 7.03 9.19 10.17
N GLU A 138 7.87 9.43 9.18
CA GLU A 138 8.23 10.79 8.76
C GLU A 138 7.07 11.53 8.07
N TYR A 139 6.09 10.79 7.53
CA TYR A 139 4.98 11.36 6.79
C TYR A 139 3.73 11.60 7.65
N VAL A 140 3.56 10.90 8.77
CA VAL A 140 2.32 10.96 9.55
C VAL A 140 2.12 12.34 10.19
N ARG A 141 0.86 12.69 10.41
CA ARG A 141 0.52 13.94 11.09
C ARG A 141 0.77 13.79 12.59
N TYR A 142 1.48 14.77 13.16
CA TYR A 142 1.60 14.94 14.60
C TYR A 142 0.45 15.82 15.13
N PRO A 143 0.02 15.61 16.38
CA PRO A 143 -1.00 16.45 17.02
C PRO A 143 -0.57 17.92 17.14
#